data_AF-A0A2M7C9F8-F1
#
_entry.id   AF-A0A2M7C9F8-F1
#
_cell.length_a   1.000
_cell.length_b   1.000
_cell.length_c   1.000
_cell.angle_alpha   90.00
_cell.angle_beta   90.00
_cell.angle_gamma   90.00
#
_symmetry.space_group_name_H-M   'P 1'
#
loop_
_entity.id
_entity.type
_entity.pdbx_description
1 polymer ?
#
loop_
_entity_poly.entity_id
_entity_poly.type
_entity_poly.pdbx_seq_one_letter_code
_entity_poly.pdbx_strand_id
1 'polypeptide(L)' 'MKKARRSLPLLAYRAEEALRKAVAEAIAEHRRNGVPIAIWRNGKVIRIPADQIEVREPQIECTVSPKKRK' A
#
# COMPACT_ATOMS: atom_id res chain seq x y z
N MET A 1 -25.72 27.46 -3.96
CA MET A 1 -25.84 26.17 -3.23
C MET A 1 -24.59 25.32 -3.45
N LYS A 2 -23.63 25.29 -2.50
CA LYS A 2 -22.41 24.46 -2.63
C LYS A 2 -22.64 23.08 -2.02
N LYS A 3 -23.30 22.17 -2.74
CA LYS A 3 -23.43 20.75 -2.35
C LYS A 3 -22.12 20.01 -2.70
N ALA A 4 -21.04 20.29 -1.99
CA ALA A 4 -19.77 19.60 -2.20
C ALA A 4 -19.09 19.46 -0.84
N ARG A 5 -18.94 18.22 -0.35
CA ARG A 5 -18.00 17.78 0.72
C ARG A 5 -18.41 16.49 1.48
N ARG A 6 -19.44 15.74 1.09
CA ARG A 6 -19.82 14.49 1.80
C ARG A 6 -19.30 13.18 1.18
N SER A 7 -18.73 13.20 -0.02
CA SER A 7 -18.30 11.98 -0.75
C SER A 7 -16.79 11.72 -0.79
N LEU A 8 -15.96 12.68 -0.36
CA LEU A 8 -14.49 12.53 -0.36
C LEU A 8 -13.98 11.37 0.52
N PRO A 9 -14.55 11.10 1.71
CA PRO A 9 -14.08 10.01 2.56
C PRO A 9 -14.27 8.63 1.91
N LEU A 10 -15.40 8.43 1.22
CA LEU A 10 -15.72 7.16 0.56
C LEU A 10 -14.81 6.91 -0.65
N LEU A 11 -14.52 7.95 -1.44
CA LEU A 11 -13.61 7.82 -2.58
C LEU A 11 -12.19 7.51 -2.12
N ALA A 12 -11.71 8.19 -1.08
CA ALA A 12 -10.38 7.94 -0.51
C ALA A 12 -10.26 6.49 0.01
N TYR A 13 -11.28 6.01 0.73
CA TYR A 13 -11.32 4.63 1.21
C TYR A 13 -11.24 3.61 0.06
N ARG A 14 -12.07 3.76 -0.97
CA ARG A 14 -12.05 2.87 -2.15
C ARG A 14 -10.73 2.93 -2.92
N ALA A 15 -10.13 4.11 -3.04
CA ALA A 15 -8.85 4.28 -3.70
C ALA A 15 -7.73 3.58 -2.92
N GLU A 16 -7.76 3.67 -1.59
CA GLU A 16 -6.81 2.95 -0.72
C GLU A 16 -6.97 1.43 -0.85
N GLU A 17 -8.20 0.90 -0.82
CA GLU A 17 -8.47 -0.53 -1.02
C GLU A 17 -7.96 -1.02 -2.38
N ALA A 18 -8.25 -0.28 -3.46
CA ALA A 18 -7.80 -0.62 -4.80
C ALA A 18 -6.27 -0.61 -4.91
N LEU A 19 -5.60 0.38 -4.32
CA LEU A 19 -4.15 0.47 -4.29
C LEU A 19 -3.55 -0.73 -3.55
N ARG A 20 -4.09 -1.11 -2.38
CA ARG A 20 -3.58 -2.23 -1.59
C ARG A 20 -3.70 -3.55 -2.34
N LYS A 21 -4.82 -3.76 -3.03
CA LYS A 21 -5.02 -4.94 -3.89
C LYS A 21 -3.98 -4.99 -5.02
N ALA A 22 -3.82 -3.89 -5.76
CA ALA A 22 -2.87 -3.82 -6.86
C ALA A 22 -1.42 -4.06 -6.40
N VAL A 23 -1.03 -3.50 -5.24
CA VAL A 23 0.30 -3.70 -4.65
C VAL A 23 0.52 -5.16 -4.26
N ALA A 24 -0.47 -5.82 -3.65
CA ALA A 24 -0.38 -7.23 -3.28
C ALA A 24 -0.20 -8.14 -4.51
N GLU A 25 -0.95 -7.86 -5.58
CA GLU A 25 -0.83 -8.57 -6.87
C GLU A 25 0.55 -8.38 -7.49
N ALA A 26 1.07 -7.14 -7.51
CA ALA A 26 2.39 -6.83 -8.05
C ALA A 26 3.52 -7.54 -7.27
N ILE A 27 3.45 -7.55 -5.92
CA ILE A 27 4.43 -8.25 -5.08
C ILE A 27 4.39 -9.76 -5.33
N ALA A 28 3.20 -10.35 -5.46
CA ALA A 28 3.06 -11.76 -5.77
C ALA A 28 3.63 -12.11 -7.15
N GLU A 29 3.43 -11.25 -8.16
CA GLU A 29 4.03 -11.40 -9.48
C GLU A 29 5.57 -11.34 -9.43
N HIS A 30 6.13 -10.38 -8.69
CA HIS A 30 7.58 -10.26 -8.53
C HIS A 30 8.18 -11.53 -7.93
N ARG A 31 7.55 -12.09 -6.90
CA ARG A 31 7.94 -13.38 -6.32
C ARG A 31 7.92 -14.51 -7.36
N ARG A 32 6.82 -14.66 -8.11
CA ARG A 32 6.67 -15.73 -9.12
C ARG A 32 7.72 -15.63 -10.23
N ASN A 33 8.07 -14.41 -10.63
CA ASN A 33 9.00 -14.15 -11.71
C ASN A 33 10.47 -14.09 -11.26
N GLY A 34 10.76 -14.35 -9.98
CA GLY A 34 12.13 -14.26 -9.46
C GLY A 34 12.68 -12.83 -9.41
N VAL A 35 11.81 -11.82 -9.46
CA VAL A 35 12.19 -10.40 -9.48
C VAL A 35 12.23 -9.86 -8.04
N PRO A 36 13.37 -9.32 -7.58
CA PRO A 36 13.46 -8.75 -6.24
C PRO A 36 12.72 -7.41 -6.15
N ILE A 37 12.24 -7.07 -4.96
CA ILE A 37 11.63 -5.77 -4.66
C ILE A 37 12.55 -4.91 -3.79
N ALA A 38 12.36 -3.59 -3.82
CA ALA A 38 13.05 -2.65 -2.94
C ALA A 38 12.05 -1.94 -2.05
N ILE A 39 12.32 -1.89 -0.75
CA ILE A 39 11.51 -1.16 0.23
C ILE A 39 12.33 -0.05 0.85
N TRP A 40 11.66 1.05 1.21
CA TRP A 40 12.25 2.07 2.06
C TRP A 40 11.92 1.78 3.52
N ARG A 41 12.94 1.64 4.36
CA ARG A 41 12.78 1.43 5.81
C ARG A 41 13.83 2.22 6.56
N ASN A 42 13.38 3.07 7.50
CA ASN A 42 14.25 3.85 8.39
C ASN A 42 15.36 4.64 7.66
N GLY A 43 15.00 5.32 6.57
CA GLY A 43 15.94 6.14 5.82
C GLY A 43 16.87 5.38 4.87
N LYS A 44 16.67 4.07 4.71
CA LYS A 44 17.50 3.21 3.86
C LYS A 44 16.65 2.43 2.86
N VAL A 45 17.23 2.19 1.69
CA VAL A 45 16.69 1.24 0.72
C VAL A 45 17.14 -0.16 1.11
N ILE A 46 16.19 -1.07 1.30
CA ILE A 46 16.43 -2.48 1.56
C ILE A 46 15.92 -3.27 0.35
N ARG A 47 16.78 -4.08 -0.25
CA ARG A 47 16.42 -4.98 -1.35
C ARG A 47 16.01 -6.33 -0.77
N ILE A 48 14.84 -6.83 -1.14
CA ILE A 48 14.31 -8.12 -0.74
C ILE A 48 14.39 -9.07 -1.96
N PRO A 49 15.22 -10.12 -1.90
CA PRO A 49 15.25 -11.18 -2.91
C PRO A 49 13.88 -11.84 -3.11
N ALA A 50 13.58 -12.29 -4.33
CA ALA A 50 12.26 -12.82 -4.67
C ALA A 50 11.86 -14.05 -3.81
N ASP A 51 12.83 -14.89 -3.47
CA ASP A 51 12.68 -16.06 -2.59
C ASP A 51 12.31 -15.70 -1.14
N GLN A 52 12.61 -14.48 -0.70
CA GLN A 52 12.34 -13.97 0.65
C GLN A 52 11.06 -13.11 0.73
N ILE A 53 10.32 -12.98 -0.38
CA ILE A 53 9.04 -12.26 -0.40
C ILE A 53 7.97 -13.12 0.31
N GLU A 54 7.63 -12.75 1.54
CA GLU A 54 6.45 -13.29 2.24
C GLU A 54 5.18 -12.68 1.63
N VAL A 55 4.40 -13.50 0.91
CA VAL A 55 3.07 -13.09 0.43
C VAL A 55 2.09 -13.27 1.59
N ARG A 56 1.73 -12.17 2.26
CA ARG A 56 0.63 -12.14 3.24
C ARG A 56 -0.64 -11.62 2.56
N GLU A 57 -1.79 -12.19 2.91
CA GLU A 57 -3.08 -11.61 2.54
C GLU A 57 -3.20 -10.18 3.10
N PRO A 58 -3.88 -9.27 2.36
CA PRO A 58 -3.94 -7.87 2.73
C PRO A 58 -4.65 -7.71 4.07
N GLN A 59 -3.88 -7.56 5.16
CA GLN A 59 -4.40 -7.13 6.44
C GLN A 59 -4.82 -5.66 6.29
N ILE A 60 -6.08 -5.36 6.57
CA ILE A 60 -6.83 -4.15 6.15
C ILE A 60 -6.45 -2.89 6.94
N GLU A 61 -5.43 -2.93 7.80
CA GLU A 61 -5.07 -1.76 8.61
C GLU A 61 -3.81 -1.04 8.11
N CYS A 62 -4.01 -0.01 7.28
CA CYS A 62 -3.03 1.05 7.09
C CYS A 62 -3.50 2.18 8.00
N THR A 63 -2.99 2.24 9.23
CA THR A 63 -3.31 3.37 10.11
C THR A 63 -2.67 4.62 9.51
N VAL A 64 -3.45 5.39 8.75
CA VAL A 64 -3.08 6.74 8.33
C VAL A 64 -2.97 7.58 9.61
N SER A 65 -1.75 7.66 10.15
CA SER A 65 -1.48 8.48 11.32
C SER A 65 -1.90 9.92 10.97
N PRO A 66 -2.89 10.51 11.65
CA PRO A 66 -3.35 11.84 11.31
C PRO A 66 -2.21 12.80 11.66
N LYS A 67 -1.59 13.37 10.63
CA LYS A 67 -0.56 14.40 10.76
C LYS A 67 -1.11 15.53 11.66
N LYS A 68 -0.64 15.64 12.90
CA LYS A 68 -0.95 16.79 13.77
C LYS A 68 -0.51 18.05 13.04
N ARG A 69 -1.47 18.87 12.60
CA ARG A 69 -1.22 20.26 12.23
C ARG A 69 -0.94 21.00 13.54
N LYS A 70 0.28 21.55 13.67
CA LYS A 70 0.61 22.55 14.67
C LYS A 70 -0.17 23.83 14.39
#